data_AF-A0A3C1JX62-F1
#
_entry.id   AF-A0A3C1JX62-F1
#
_cell.length_a   1.000
_cell.length_b   1.000
_cell.length_c   1.000
_cell.angle_alpha   90.00
_cell.angle_beta   90.00
_cell.angle_gamma   90.00
#
_symmetry.space_group_name_H-M   'P 1'
#
loop_
_entity.id
_entity.type
_entity.pdbx_description
1 polymer ?
#
loop_
_entity_poly.entity_id
_entity_poly.type
_entity_poly.pdbx_seq_one_letter_code
_entity_poly.pdbx_strand_id
1 'polypeptide(L)'
;MRTKFLIVLLLVLFSFSGIAQISLTQKFTKKGHKVLCIAYSPDSRFVATGGTDDRIVLWDARTGNPIREMMNKEWALAVKFTPDGRYIVSAGREERVRLWDVNTGKMVREMKGHRDQILSLDISPDGRYAITGSIDKMVKLWDIQMGVFLKDFKGHRDQVSSVAFSPDGKKVVSGSADKTIREWSVPDGNELRVIKTKAWVRAVAYSPDGQYIATGSDNKKIQIWKNGIEYNTLLGHKHIIYNLAFSNDAKYLISGGHDRFFILWEVETGRIVYSSDKQKDKVAYVNFSPDGTKAITSEFTFDMNVWDISSLKIPGTAIAMKSTSESQKDTEDPDDHLLKNKPVTQTKPVTTVTKSTTAVVPGIIDVDVIKPVGIKPNPDRYALIIGNEDYSSFQLGLRSEANVDFAVRDAEMFQEYAKHILGIPEENIIFLTNARAIQMHRALNKINMIASITKGKADIFFYYAGHGFPDETTQEPYIIPVDVSGGDLEFALNLNDVYAKLTEFPTQRVTVFLDACFSGGARNQGLVAARGVKVKPKENIFNGNMVVFAASSGDESSLPYKDKQHGMFTYYLLKKLQETNGNVTYKELSDFITEQVAVKSILINNKEQNPQTNISLDIKDTWSTIKVNP
;
A
#
# COMPACT_ATOMS: atom_id res chain seq x y z
N MET A 1 3.17 -48.42 16.14
CA MET A 1 2.34 -47.37 16.79
C MET A 1 3.06 -46.05 17.09
N ARG A 2 4.39 -45.93 16.94
CA ARG A 2 5.12 -44.67 17.23
C ARG A 2 5.36 -43.73 16.02
N THR A 3 5.11 -44.17 14.79
CA THR A 3 5.34 -43.36 13.59
C THR A 3 4.11 -42.54 13.15
N LYS A 4 2.90 -42.91 13.59
CA LYS A 4 1.67 -42.15 13.29
C LYS A 4 1.41 -40.98 14.27
N PHE A 5 2.04 -40.98 15.44
CA PHE A 5 1.91 -39.89 16.42
C PHE A 5 2.83 -38.70 16.11
N LEU A 6 3.96 -38.92 15.44
CA LEU A 6 4.89 -37.84 15.09
C LEU A 6 4.37 -36.97 13.93
N ILE A 7 3.59 -37.55 13.01
CA ILE A 7 2.98 -36.80 11.90
C ILE A 7 1.80 -35.94 12.38
N VAL A 8 1.06 -36.41 13.40
CA VAL A 8 -0.03 -35.61 14.01
C VAL A 8 0.53 -34.51 14.91
N LEU A 9 1.69 -34.72 15.57
CA LEU A 9 2.34 -33.66 16.36
C LEU A 9 3.06 -32.62 15.49
N LEU A 10 3.59 -33.00 14.32
CA LEU A 10 4.11 -32.03 13.34
C LEU A 10 3.00 -31.20 12.68
N LEU A 11 1.77 -31.71 12.58
CA LEU A 11 0.61 -30.97 12.06
C LEU A 11 -0.02 -30.02 13.10
N VAL A 12 0.30 -30.17 14.40
CA VAL A 12 -0.25 -29.34 15.49
C VAL A 12 0.74 -28.26 15.96
N LEU A 13 2.02 -28.33 15.55
CA LEU A 13 3.04 -27.31 15.87
C LEU A 13 3.30 -26.29 14.74
N PHE A 14 2.61 -26.41 13.60
CA PHE A 14 2.44 -25.30 12.64
C PHE A 14 1.21 -24.45 13.02
N SER A 15 1.20 -23.91 14.24
CA SER A 15 0.37 -22.74 14.53
C SER A 15 1.01 -21.55 13.83
N PHE A 16 0.57 -21.33 12.58
CA PHE A 16 1.00 -20.28 11.68
C PHE A 16 1.22 -18.94 12.40
N SER A 17 2.44 -18.43 12.26
CA SER A 17 2.78 -17.02 12.36
C SER A 17 1.87 -16.21 11.43
N GLY A 18 1.13 -15.24 11.98
CA GLY A 18 0.72 -13.97 11.34
C GLY A 18 -0.02 -13.93 9.99
N ILE A 19 -0.28 -15.04 9.28
CA ILE A 19 -0.93 -15.03 7.96
C ILE A 19 -2.45 -14.91 8.15
N ALA A 20 -3.06 -13.92 7.50
CA ALA A 20 -4.51 -13.76 7.47
C ALA A 20 -5.16 -15.04 6.89
N GLN A 21 -6.02 -15.67 7.67
CA GLN A 21 -6.79 -16.83 7.22
C GLN A 21 -8.03 -16.32 6.50
N ILE A 22 -8.01 -16.39 5.18
CA ILE A 22 -9.11 -15.98 4.32
C ILE A 22 -9.56 -17.20 3.53
N SER A 23 -10.85 -17.50 3.57
CA SER A 23 -11.39 -18.73 2.97
C SER A 23 -12.77 -18.51 2.38
N LEU A 24 -13.08 -19.25 1.32
CA LEU A 24 -14.40 -19.24 0.72
C LEU A 24 -15.39 -19.99 1.61
N THR A 25 -16.47 -19.32 2.05
CA THR A 25 -17.47 -19.94 2.93
C THR A 25 -18.80 -20.20 2.27
N GLN A 26 -19.19 -19.39 1.27
CA GLN A 26 -20.50 -19.52 0.64
C GLN A 26 -20.49 -19.08 -0.81
N LYS A 27 -21.42 -19.62 -1.60
CA LYS A 27 -21.67 -19.21 -2.98
C LYS A 27 -23.15 -18.91 -3.17
N PHE A 28 -23.45 -17.77 -3.75
CA PHE A 28 -24.81 -17.40 -4.12
C PHE A 28 -24.91 -17.52 -5.65
N THR A 29 -25.88 -18.27 -6.14
CA THR A 29 -26.05 -18.48 -7.58
C THR A 29 -27.52 -18.42 -7.94
N LYS A 30 -27.86 -17.66 -8.98
CA LYS A 30 -29.19 -17.68 -9.60
C LYS A 30 -29.05 -17.71 -11.12
N LYS A 31 -29.59 -18.76 -11.73
CA LYS A 31 -29.52 -18.96 -13.18
C LYS A 31 -30.15 -17.77 -13.91
N GLY A 32 -29.41 -17.19 -14.85
CA GLY A 32 -29.84 -16.04 -15.66
C GLY A 32 -29.53 -14.68 -15.04
N HIS A 33 -29.24 -14.60 -13.74
CA HIS A 33 -28.95 -13.35 -13.05
C HIS A 33 -27.44 -13.08 -13.01
N LYS A 34 -26.90 -12.51 -14.08
CA LYS A 34 -25.48 -12.13 -14.14
C LYS A 34 -25.26 -10.85 -13.35
N VAL A 35 -24.52 -10.94 -12.25
CA VAL A 35 -24.40 -9.87 -11.25
C VAL A 35 -23.42 -8.79 -11.73
N LEU A 36 -23.87 -7.53 -11.72
CA LEU A 36 -23.08 -6.37 -12.11
C LEU A 36 -22.71 -5.48 -10.92
N CYS A 37 -23.53 -5.49 -9.86
CA CYS A 37 -23.31 -4.71 -8.66
C CYS A 37 -23.84 -5.42 -7.42
N ILE A 38 -23.24 -5.12 -6.27
CA ILE A 38 -23.58 -5.72 -4.97
C ILE A 38 -23.62 -4.63 -3.88
N ALA A 39 -24.58 -4.73 -2.97
CA ALA A 39 -24.58 -3.98 -1.71
C ALA A 39 -25.02 -4.87 -0.55
N TYR A 40 -24.33 -4.76 0.59
CA TYR A 40 -24.83 -5.29 1.87
C TYR A 40 -25.83 -4.32 2.51
N SER A 41 -26.81 -4.85 3.22
CA SER A 41 -27.61 -4.06 4.14
C SER A 41 -26.77 -3.63 5.35
N PRO A 42 -27.03 -2.47 5.97
CA PRO A 42 -26.23 -1.95 7.09
C PRO A 42 -26.13 -2.88 8.30
N ASP A 43 -27.12 -3.76 8.48
CA ASP A 43 -27.21 -4.76 9.54
C ASP A 43 -26.59 -6.12 9.17
N SER A 44 -25.97 -6.22 7.99
CA SER A 44 -25.36 -7.43 7.41
C SER A 44 -26.32 -8.62 7.18
N ARG A 45 -27.64 -8.44 7.30
CA ARG A 45 -28.62 -9.53 7.12
C ARG A 45 -28.98 -9.80 5.68
N PHE A 46 -28.85 -8.82 4.81
CA PHE A 46 -29.24 -8.92 3.41
C PHE A 46 -28.12 -8.49 2.47
N VAL A 47 -28.16 -9.06 1.27
CA VAL A 47 -27.39 -8.60 0.12
C VAL A 47 -28.38 -8.20 -0.97
N ALA A 48 -28.16 -7.08 -1.64
CA ALA A 48 -28.88 -6.70 -2.85
C ALA A 48 -27.93 -6.77 -4.05
N THR A 49 -28.42 -7.30 -5.16
CA THR A 49 -27.68 -7.38 -6.41
C THR A 49 -28.46 -6.80 -7.56
N GLY A 50 -27.78 -6.11 -8.48
CA GLY A 50 -28.32 -5.76 -9.78
C GLY A 50 -27.70 -6.62 -10.88
N GLY A 51 -28.49 -7.00 -11.88
CA GLY A 51 -28.02 -7.87 -12.97
C GLY A 51 -28.41 -7.43 -14.38
N THR A 52 -27.94 -8.19 -15.36
CA THR A 52 -28.25 -8.02 -16.80
C THR A 52 -29.64 -8.54 -17.21
N ASP A 53 -30.38 -9.13 -16.28
CA ASP A 53 -31.72 -9.71 -16.46
C ASP A 53 -32.83 -8.76 -16.00
N ASP A 54 -32.51 -7.47 -15.91
CA ASP A 54 -33.39 -6.38 -15.51
C ASP A 54 -33.91 -6.48 -14.08
N ARG A 55 -33.28 -7.33 -13.26
CA ARG A 55 -33.70 -7.58 -11.88
C ARG A 55 -32.74 -7.00 -10.88
N ILE A 56 -33.33 -6.61 -9.76
CA ILE A 56 -32.63 -6.48 -8.48
C ILE A 56 -33.07 -7.66 -7.63
N VAL A 57 -32.12 -8.43 -7.11
CA VAL A 57 -32.40 -9.58 -6.24
C VAL A 57 -31.94 -9.25 -4.82
N LEU A 58 -32.83 -9.43 -3.87
CA LEU A 58 -32.55 -9.37 -2.44
C LEU A 58 -32.30 -10.79 -1.93
N TRP A 59 -31.20 -10.98 -1.24
CA TRP A 59 -30.72 -12.27 -0.74
C TRP A 59 -30.64 -12.23 0.78
N ASP A 60 -30.92 -13.36 1.43
CA ASP A 60 -30.54 -13.58 2.81
C ASP A 60 -29.02 -13.79 2.87
N ALA A 61 -28.29 -12.92 3.57
CA ALA A 61 -26.83 -12.96 3.59
C ALA A 61 -26.27 -14.19 4.31
N ARG A 62 -27.06 -14.81 5.20
CA ARG A 62 -26.68 -15.99 5.97
C ARG A 62 -26.95 -17.27 5.18
N THR A 63 -28.11 -17.40 4.54
CA THR A 63 -28.48 -18.62 3.82
C THR A 63 -28.08 -18.58 2.34
N GLY A 64 -27.89 -17.39 1.77
CA GLY A 64 -27.59 -17.20 0.35
C GLY A 64 -28.81 -17.42 -0.55
N ASN A 65 -30.00 -17.57 0.04
CA ASN A 65 -31.24 -17.76 -0.70
C ASN A 65 -31.82 -16.42 -1.15
N PRO A 66 -32.33 -16.32 -2.39
CA PRO A 66 -33.07 -15.14 -2.84
C PRO A 66 -34.38 -15.04 -2.03
N ILE A 67 -34.61 -13.87 -1.43
CA ILE A 67 -35.82 -13.53 -0.67
C ILE A 67 -36.83 -12.84 -1.58
N ARG A 68 -36.35 -11.91 -2.42
CA ARG A 68 -37.21 -11.02 -3.20
C ARG A 68 -36.57 -10.62 -4.51
N GLU A 69 -37.41 -10.34 -5.50
CA GLU A 69 -36.99 -9.85 -6.81
C GLU A 69 -37.79 -8.59 -7.14
N MET A 70 -37.09 -7.56 -7.64
CA MET A 70 -37.66 -6.28 -8.05
C MET A 70 -37.27 -6.02 -9.51
N MET A 71 -38.20 -5.48 -10.30
CA MET A 71 -38.01 -5.28 -11.74
C MET A 71 -37.45 -3.89 -12.03
N ASN A 72 -36.15 -3.80 -12.32
CA ASN A 72 -35.47 -2.57 -12.73
C ASN A 72 -35.74 -2.18 -14.20
N LYS A 73 -36.58 -2.93 -14.92
CA LYS A 73 -36.97 -2.76 -16.34
C LYS A 73 -35.85 -2.89 -17.38
N GLU A 74 -34.62 -2.54 -17.01
CA GLU A 74 -33.38 -2.69 -17.77
C GLU A 74 -32.24 -3.02 -16.80
N TRP A 75 -31.04 -3.30 -17.32
CA TRP A 75 -29.86 -3.68 -16.53
C TRP A 75 -29.62 -2.76 -15.34
N ALA A 76 -29.53 -3.35 -14.15
CA ALA A 76 -29.21 -2.64 -12.91
C ALA A 76 -27.68 -2.62 -12.71
N LEU A 77 -27.07 -1.45 -12.92
CA LEU A 77 -25.62 -1.26 -12.87
C LEU A 77 -25.13 -0.81 -11.49
N ALA A 78 -26.00 -0.23 -10.67
CA ALA A 78 -25.69 0.17 -9.31
C ALA A 78 -26.88 -0.05 -8.37
N VAL A 79 -26.60 -0.56 -7.18
CA VAL A 79 -27.55 -0.71 -6.07
C VAL A 79 -26.89 -0.29 -4.77
N LYS A 80 -27.64 0.37 -3.88
CA LYS A 80 -27.21 0.72 -2.51
C LYS A 80 -28.39 0.62 -1.55
N PHE A 81 -28.13 0.22 -0.30
CA PHE A 81 -29.10 0.36 0.77
C PHE A 81 -29.01 1.76 1.38
N THR A 82 -30.16 2.31 1.79
CA THR A 82 -30.15 3.46 2.70
C THR A 82 -29.52 3.06 4.05
N PRO A 83 -28.86 3.99 4.77
CA PRO A 83 -28.22 3.69 6.06
C PRO A 83 -29.15 3.13 7.14
N ASP A 84 -30.46 3.41 7.04
CA ASP A 84 -31.50 2.85 7.91
C ASP A 84 -31.94 1.43 7.49
N GLY A 85 -31.42 0.90 6.38
CA GLY A 85 -31.74 -0.42 5.82
C GLY A 85 -33.15 -0.58 5.26
N ARG A 86 -33.99 0.47 5.27
CA ARG A 86 -35.40 0.37 4.87
C ARG A 86 -35.61 0.36 3.36
N TYR A 87 -34.70 0.99 2.62
CA TYR A 87 -34.83 1.14 1.18
C TYR A 87 -33.57 0.68 0.44
N ILE A 88 -33.80 0.27 -0.81
CA ILE A 88 -32.75 0.11 -1.81
C ILE A 88 -32.92 1.22 -2.83
N VAL A 89 -31.81 1.84 -3.23
CA VAL A 89 -31.75 2.73 -4.39
C VAL A 89 -31.05 1.98 -5.52
N SER A 90 -31.64 1.98 -6.71
CA SER A 90 -31.05 1.39 -7.91
C SER A 90 -30.89 2.41 -9.03
N ALA A 91 -29.92 2.15 -9.91
CA ALA A 91 -29.72 2.88 -11.15
C ALA A 91 -29.09 1.97 -12.21
N GLY A 92 -29.23 2.33 -13.48
CA GLY A 92 -28.73 1.49 -14.57
C GLY A 92 -28.98 2.03 -15.96
N ARG A 93 -29.27 1.13 -16.91
CA ARG A 93 -29.34 1.45 -18.35
C ARG A 93 -30.47 2.38 -18.77
N GLU A 94 -31.55 2.39 -18.01
CA GLU A 94 -32.78 3.15 -18.27
C GLU A 94 -32.73 4.62 -17.81
N GLU A 95 -31.55 5.15 -17.47
CA GLU A 95 -31.33 6.58 -17.17
C GLU A 95 -32.13 7.11 -15.95
N ARG A 96 -32.67 6.20 -15.13
CA ARG A 96 -33.51 6.50 -13.96
C ARG A 96 -32.89 5.98 -12.69
N VAL A 97 -33.20 6.69 -11.60
CA VAL A 97 -32.90 6.26 -10.24
C VAL A 97 -34.21 5.84 -9.57
N ARG A 98 -34.23 4.69 -8.91
CA ARG A 98 -35.44 4.16 -8.25
C ARG A 98 -35.20 3.87 -6.79
N LEU A 99 -36.24 4.12 -6.01
CA LEU A 99 -36.29 3.79 -4.58
C LEU A 99 -37.25 2.62 -4.38
N TRP A 100 -36.80 1.59 -3.69
CA TRP A 100 -37.54 0.37 -3.43
C TRP A 100 -37.65 0.16 -1.93
N ASP A 101 -38.84 -0.19 -1.46
CA ASP A 101 -39.04 -0.63 -0.08
C ASP A 101 -38.52 -2.07 0.08
N VAL A 102 -37.58 -2.29 1.00
CA VAL A 102 -36.90 -3.58 1.18
C VAL A 102 -37.88 -4.68 1.60
N ASN A 103 -38.83 -4.33 2.47
CA ASN A 103 -39.77 -5.29 3.06
C ASN A 103 -40.81 -5.76 2.04
N THR A 104 -41.35 -4.84 1.24
CA THR A 104 -42.44 -5.13 0.30
C THR A 104 -41.94 -5.39 -1.12
N GLY A 105 -40.74 -4.92 -1.48
CA GLY A 105 -40.20 -4.90 -2.85
C GLY A 105 -40.93 -3.95 -3.79
N LYS A 106 -41.81 -3.09 -3.28
CA LYS A 106 -42.53 -2.14 -4.12
C LYS A 106 -41.65 -0.94 -4.43
N MET A 107 -41.71 -0.48 -5.68
CA MET A 107 -41.12 0.81 -6.06
C MET A 107 -41.87 1.93 -5.36
N VAL A 108 -41.15 2.71 -4.56
CA VAL A 108 -41.68 3.86 -3.82
C VAL A 108 -41.59 5.12 -4.66
N ARG A 109 -40.45 5.31 -5.35
CA ARG A 109 -40.18 6.49 -6.17
C ARG A 109 -39.37 6.16 -7.40
N GLU A 110 -39.52 7.00 -8.42
CA GLU A 110 -38.72 6.99 -9.63
C GLU A 110 -38.30 8.43 -9.95
N MET A 111 -37.01 8.64 -10.15
CA MET A 111 -36.38 9.94 -10.42
C MET A 111 -35.80 9.93 -11.83
N LYS A 112 -36.13 10.96 -12.61
CA LYS A 112 -35.72 11.13 -14.02
C LYS A 112 -34.83 12.35 -14.15
N GLY A 113 -33.83 12.28 -15.02
CA GLY A 113 -33.05 13.47 -15.40
C GLY A 113 -31.67 13.24 -15.99
N HIS A 114 -31.11 12.03 -15.87
CA HIS A 114 -29.97 11.63 -16.73
C HIS A 114 -30.44 11.44 -18.17
N ARG A 115 -29.50 11.52 -19.11
CA ARG A 115 -29.75 11.39 -20.56
C ARG A 115 -29.07 10.15 -21.18
N ASP A 116 -28.45 9.34 -20.34
CA ASP A 116 -27.76 8.11 -20.71
C ASP A 116 -27.57 7.24 -19.45
N GLN A 117 -27.05 6.03 -19.62
CA GLN A 117 -26.91 4.99 -18.60
C GLN A 117 -26.22 5.52 -17.34
N ILE A 118 -26.76 5.18 -16.18
CA ILE A 118 -26.17 5.52 -14.88
C ILE A 118 -25.26 4.36 -14.47
N LEU A 119 -23.97 4.63 -14.38
CA LEU A 119 -22.93 3.62 -14.13
C LEU A 119 -22.63 3.44 -12.64
N SER A 120 -22.86 4.47 -11.83
CA SER A 120 -22.50 4.46 -10.43
C SER A 120 -23.49 5.29 -9.60
N LEU A 121 -23.72 4.82 -8.38
CA LEU A 121 -24.62 5.43 -7.41
C LEU A 121 -24.05 5.26 -6.00
N ASP A 122 -24.18 6.29 -5.19
CA ASP A 122 -23.89 6.26 -3.76
C ASP A 122 -24.93 7.05 -2.96
N ILE A 123 -25.05 6.77 -1.66
CA ILE A 123 -26.04 7.38 -0.76
C ILE A 123 -25.30 8.16 0.33
N SER A 124 -25.78 9.35 0.66
CA SER A 124 -25.18 10.16 1.73
C SER A 124 -25.28 9.45 3.09
N PRO A 125 -24.34 9.68 4.01
CA PRO A 125 -24.33 9.03 5.33
C PRO A 125 -25.60 9.26 6.17
N ASP A 126 -26.30 10.38 5.95
CA ASP A 126 -27.59 10.69 6.59
C ASP A 126 -28.80 10.02 5.89
N GLY A 127 -28.58 9.33 4.78
CA GLY A 127 -29.60 8.63 3.99
C GLY A 127 -30.51 9.53 3.18
N ARG A 128 -30.27 10.84 3.14
CA ARG A 128 -31.17 11.80 2.49
C ARG A 128 -30.96 11.91 0.99
N TYR A 129 -29.70 11.87 0.55
CA TYR A 129 -29.32 12.17 -0.82
C TYR A 129 -28.72 10.97 -1.54
N ALA A 130 -28.99 10.89 -2.84
CA ALA A 130 -28.26 10.01 -3.75
C ALA A 130 -27.37 10.86 -4.65
N ILE A 131 -26.18 10.35 -4.96
CA ILE A 131 -25.29 10.88 -6.00
C ILE A 131 -25.17 9.84 -7.10
N THR A 132 -25.22 10.27 -8.36
CA THR A 132 -25.09 9.40 -9.52
C THR A 132 -24.07 9.90 -10.53
N GLY A 133 -23.37 8.97 -11.17
CA GLY A 133 -22.48 9.22 -12.32
C GLY A 133 -22.94 8.46 -13.56
N SER A 134 -22.93 9.11 -14.72
CA SER A 134 -23.51 8.58 -15.96
C SER A 134 -22.59 8.73 -17.18
N ILE A 135 -22.90 7.96 -18.23
CA ILE A 135 -22.33 8.11 -19.58
C ILE A 135 -22.62 9.51 -20.14
N ASP A 136 -23.68 10.19 -19.68
CA ASP A 136 -24.00 11.57 -20.07
C ASP A 136 -23.00 12.62 -19.55
N LYS A 137 -21.92 12.16 -18.90
CA LYS A 137 -20.78 12.94 -18.39
C LYS A 137 -21.14 13.79 -17.16
N MET A 138 -22.34 13.63 -16.62
CA MET A 138 -22.81 14.37 -15.46
C MET A 138 -22.69 13.56 -14.17
N VAL A 139 -22.45 14.31 -13.10
CA VAL A 139 -22.70 13.86 -11.73
C VAL A 139 -23.94 14.60 -11.21
N LYS A 140 -24.94 13.88 -10.69
CA LYS A 140 -26.23 14.46 -10.25
C LYS A 140 -26.56 14.11 -8.81
N LEU A 141 -27.03 15.11 -8.06
CA LEU A 141 -27.55 14.99 -6.69
C LEU A 141 -29.08 14.90 -6.71
N TRP A 142 -29.63 14.00 -5.91
CA TRP A 142 -31.06 13.75 -5.76
C TRP A 142 -31.46 13.76 -4.30
N ASP A 143 -32.63 14.31 -3.97
CA ASP A 143 -33.27 14.04 -2.68
C ASP A 143 -34.08 12.74 -2.81
N ILE A 144 -33.66 11.71 -2.10
CA ILE A 144 -34.26 10.37 -2.19
C ILE A 144 -35.68 10.39 -1.61
N GLN A 145 -35.89 11.12 -0.52
CA GLN A 145 -37.17 11.14 0.18
C GLN A 145 -38.22 11.94 -0.57
N MET A 146 -37.84 13.02 -1.24
CA MET A 146 -38.74 13.82 -2.06
C MET A 146 -38.88 13.26 -3.48
N GLY A 147 -37.88 12.49 -3.96
CA GLY A 147 -37.87 11.96 -5.32
C GLY A 147 -37.58 13.03 -6.36
N VAL A 148 -36.73 14.02 -6.04
CA VAL A 148 -36.47 15.18 -6.91
C VAL A 148 -34.99 15.35 -7.20
N PHE A 149 -34.71 15.80 -8.41
CA PHE A 149 -33.39 16.29 -8.80
C PHE A 149 -33.06 17.59 -8.04
N LEU A 150 -31.83 17.70 -7.53
CA LEU A 150 -31.39 18.88 -6.80
C LEU A 150 -30.34 19.69 -7.56
N LYS A 151 -29.28 19.02 -8.05
CA LYS A 151 -28.08 19.72 -8.52
C LYS A 151 -27.26 18.88 -9.51
N ASP A 152 -26.65 19.57 -10.46
CA ASP A 152 -25.60 19.04 -11.34
C ASP A 152 -24.22 19.44 -10.83
N PHE A 153 -23.25 18.52 -10.90
CA PHE A 153 -21.82 18.84 -10.80
C PHE A 153 -21.18 18.69 -12.18
N LYS A 154 -21.00 19.82 -12.87
CA LYS A 154 -20.49 19.87 -14.24
C LYS A 154 -18.97 19.98 -14.23
N GLY A 155 -18.30 19.22 -15.10
CA GLY A 155 -16.85 19.34 -15.28
C GLY A 155 -16.23 18.20 -16.08
N HIS A 156 -16.76 16.98 -15.94
CA HIS A 156 -16.26 15.84 -16.69
C HIS A 156 -16.51 15.96 -18.20
N ARG A 157 -15.56 15.47 -19.00
CA ARG A 157 -15.58 15.53 -20.48
C ARG A 157 -15.94 14.20 -21.14
N ASP A 158 -16.04 13.15 -20.34
CA ASP A 158 -16.35 11.78 -20.74
C ASP A 158 -17.13 11.07 -19.63
N GLN A 159 -17.57 9.84 -19.87
CA GLN A 159 -18.42 9.05 -18.97
C GLN A 159 -17.90 9.04 -17.53
N VAL A 160 -18.79 9.28 -16.57
CA VAL A 160 -18.48 9.19 -15.13
C VAL A 160 -18.68 7.74 -14.70
N SER A 161 -17.57 7.07 -14.41
CA SER A 161 -17.57 5.63 -14.14
C SER A 161 -17.84 5.29 -12.68
N SER A 162 -17.50 6.19 -11.75
CA SER A 162 -17.71 5.96 -10.31
C SER A 162 -17.94 7.28 -9.57
N VAL A 163 -18.81 7.24 -8.56
CA VAL A 163 -19.06 8.34 -7.61
C VAL A 163 -19.02 7.81 -6.18
N ALA A 164 -18.66 8.65 -5.21
CA ALA A 164 -18.74 8.33 -3.79
C ALA A 164 -18.94 9.60 -2.94
N PHE A 165 -19.72 9.50 -1.87
CA PHE A 165 -19.80 10.55 -0.84
C PHE A 165 -18.61 10.46 0.12
N SER A 166 -18.19 11.61 0.65
CA SER A 166 -17.35 11.64 1.85
C SER A 166 -18.15 11.13 3.06
N PRO A 167 -17.50 10.57 4.09
CA PRO A 167 -18.19 10.03 5.26
C PRO A 167 -18.91 11.07 6.11
N ASP A 168 -18.61 12.36 5.94
CA ASP A 168 -19.37 13.47 6.53
C ASP A 168 -20.53 13.97 5.64
N GLY A 169 -20.69 13.42 4.45
CA GLY A 169 -21.71 13.78 3.46
C GLY A 169 -21.53 15.14 2.79
N LYS A 170 -20.45 15.87 3.10
CA LYS A 170 -20.25 17.26 2.62
C LYS A 170 -19.58 17.34 1.27
N LYS A 171 -18.95 16.26 0.81
CA LYS A 171 -18.24 16.20 -0.45
C LYS A 171 -18.66 14.99 -1.27
N VAL A 172 -18.45 15.11 -2.57
CA VAL A 172 -18.55 14.02 -3.52
C VAL A 172 -17.26 13.94 -4.29
N VAL A 173 -16.79 12.72 -4.54
CA VAL A 173 -15.71 12.44 -5.47
C VAL A 173 -16.24 11.63 -6.64
N SER A 174 -15.71 11.85 -7.84
CA SER A 174 -15.97 10.98 -8.99
C SER A 174 -14.74 10.72 -9.82
N GLY A 175 -14.76 9.58 -10.51
CA GLY A 175 -13.76 9.16 -11.49
C GLY A 175 -14.38 8.99 -12.86
N SER A 176 -13.64 9.36 -13.91
CA SER A 176 -14.13 9.38 -15.29
C SER A 176 -13.14 8.79 -16.30
N ALA A 177 -13.68 8.39 -17.45
CA ALA A 177 -12.91 8.06 -18.65
C ALA A 177 -12.15 9.27 -19.23
N ASP A 178 -12.46 10.50 -18.80
CA ASP A 178 -11.68 11.69 -19.16
C ASP A 178 -10.32 11.77 -18.44
N LYS A 179 -9.96 10.71 -17.69
CA LYS A 179 -8.73 10.55 -16.92
C LYS A 179 -8.61 11.55 -15.77
N THR A 180 -9.73 12.06 -15.27
CA THR A 180 -9.74 12.92 -14.09
C THR A 180 -10.50 12.31 -12.93
N ILE A 181 -10.05 12.66 -11.73
CA ILE A 181 -10.79 12.54 -10.49
C ILE A 181 -11.21 13.96 -10.10
N ARG A 182 -12.47 14.15 -9.75
CA ARG A 182 -13.00 15.45 -9.35
C ARG A 182 -13.67 15.35 -8.00
N GLU A 183 -13.50 16.39 -7.18
CA GLU A 183 -14.09 16.51 -5.85
C GLU A 183 -14.92 17.80 -5.80
N TRP A 184 -16.14 17.73 -5.26
CA TRP A 184 -17.05 18.88 -5.16
C TRP A 184 -17.61 19.04 -3.74
N SER A 185 -17.96 20.28 -3.40
CA SER A 185 -18.78 20.62 -2.23
C SER A 185 -20.24 20.28 -2.52
N VAL A 186 -20.87 19.44 -1.71
CA VAL A 186 -22.30 19.10 -1.83
C VAL A 186 -23.19 20.33 -1.55
N PRO A 187 -22.99 21.11 -0.46
CA PRO A 187 -23.80 22.30 -0.18
C PRO A 187 -23.77 23.32 -1.32
N ASP A 188 -22.58 23.65 -1.82
CA ASP A 188 -22.41 24.77 -2.75
C ASP A 188 -22.47 24.33 -4.21
N GLY A 189 -22.06 23.10 -4.52
CA GLY A 189 -21.90 22.61 -5.90
C GLY A 189 -20.54 22.95 -6.52
N ASN A 190 -19.68 23.65 -5.79
CA ASN A 190 -18.40 24.12 -6.28
C ASN A 190 -17.41 22.96 -6.43
N GLU A 191 -16.65 22.97 -7.52
CA GLU A 191 -15.51 22.09 -7.71
C GLU A 191 -14.39 22.49 -6.75
N LEU A 192 -14.03 21.56 -5.87
CA LEU A 192 -12.98 21.74 -4.86
C LEU A 192 -11.62 21.34 -5.41
N ARG A 193 -11.58 20.28 -6.22
CA ARG A 193 -10.32 19.74 -6.75
C ARG A 193 -10.53 18.98 -8.06
N VAL A 194 -9.51 19.05 -8.92
CA VAL A 194 -9.35 18.16 -10.09
C VAL A 194 -7.96 17.52 -10.02
N ILE A 195 -7.90 16.20 -10.12
CA ILE A 195 -6.66 15.42 -10.17
C ILE A 195 -6.60 14.76 -11.55
N LYS A 196 -5.51 14.98 -12.28
CA LYS A 196 -5.26 14.29 -13.56
C LYS A 196 -4.57 12.98 -13.31
N THR A 197 -5.05 11.93 -13.96
CA THR A 197 -4.48 10.58 -13.90
C THR A 197 -3.98 10.18 -15.30
N LYS A 198 -3.22 9.10 -15.39
CA LYS A 198 -2.64 8.63 -16.67
C LYS A 198 -3.60 7.74 -17.48
N ALA A 199 -4.71 7.29 -16.88
CA ALA A 199 -5.63 6.32 -17.48
C ALA A 199 -7.08 6.57 -17.04
N TRP A 200 -8.03 5.83 -17.60
CA TRP A 200 -9.43 5.92 -17.17
C TRP A 200 -9.58 5.49 -15.72
N VAL A 201 -10.35 6.27 -14.95
CA VAL A 201 -10.65 5.96 -13.55
C VAL A 201 -11.97 5.20 -13.51
N ARG A 202 -11.93 3.92 -13.14
CA ARG A 202 -13.11 3.05 -13.12
C ARG A 202 -13.84 3.01 -11.80
N ALA A 203 -13.10 3.13 -10.70
CA ALA A 203 -13.64 3.03 -9.36
C ALA A 203 -13.05 4.13 -8.49
N VAL A 204 -13.87 4.72 -7.64
CA VAL A 204 -13.46 5.64 -6.58
C VAL A 204 -14.15 5.25 -5.27
N ALA A 205 -13.47 5.41 -4.13
CA ALA A 205 -14.05 5.27 -2.81
C ALA A 205 -13.40 6.23 -1.82
N TYR A 206 -14.18 6.80 -0.92
CA TYR A 206 -13.64 7.43 0.29
C TYR A 206 -13.34 6.38 1.35
N SER A 207 -12.28 6.58 2.11
CA SER A 207 -12.09 5.85 3.35
C SER A 207 -13.14 6.28 4.39
N PRO A 208 -13.61 5.38 5.26
CA PRO A 208 -14.63 5.70 6.27
C PRO A 208 -14.22 6.81 7.25
N ASP A 209 -12.93 7.03 7.45
CA ASP A 209 -12.39 8.12 8.27
C ASP A 209 -12.23 9.46 7.49
N GLY A 210 -12.50 9.45 6.18
CA GLY A 210 -12.45 10.62 5.30
C GLY A 210 -11.04 11.09 4.95
N GLN A 211 -10.00 10.38 5.39
CA GLN A 211 -8.62 10.78 5.15
C GLN A 211 -8.13 10.50 3.73
N TYR A 212 -8.69 9.48 3.09
CA TYR A 212 -8.20 8.95 1.83
C TYR A 212 -9.30 8.84 0.77
N ILE A 213 -8.88 8.98 -0.48
CA ILE A 213 -9.64 8.56 -1.65
C ILE A 213 -8.84 7.43 -2.32
N ALA A 214 -9.45 6.28 -2.57
CA ALA A 214 -8.86 5.23 -3.39
C ALA A 214 -9.43 5.28 -4.80
N THR A 215 -8.58 5.06 -5.81
CA THR A 215 -9.00 5.03 -7.22
C THR A 215 -8.41 3.85 -7.97
N GLY A 216 -9.24 3.06 -8.63
CA GLY A 216 -8.84 1.94 -9.49
C GLY A 216 -8.94 2.35 -10.96
N SER A 217 -7.89 2.08 -11.73
CA SER A 217 -7.73 2.61 -13.09
C SER A 217 -7.32 1.56 -14.13
N ASP A 218 -7.44 1.91 -15.41
CA ASP A 218 -7.04 1.05 -16.54
C ASP A 218 -5.52 0.83 -16.64
N ASN A 219 -4.74 1.67 -15.98
CA ASN A 219 -3.29 1.49 -15.83
C ASN A 219 -2.90 0.37 -14.85
N LYS A 220 -3.89 -0.42 -14.36
CA LYS A 220 -3.69 -1.55 -13.43
C LYS A 220 -3.28 -1.14 -12.02
N LYS A 221 -3.30 0.16 -11.72
CA LYS A 221 -2.90 0.72 -10.42
C LYS A 221 -4.12 1.11 -9.61
N ILE A 222 -4.02 0.86 -8.30
CA ILE A 222 -4.88 1.52 -7.32
C ILE A 222 -4.08 2.67 -6.74
N GLN A 223 -4.57 3.90 -6.85
CA GLN A 223 -3.92 5.07 -6.25
C GLN A 223 -4.74 5.52 -5.04
N ILE A 224 -4.06 5.78 -3.93
CA ILE A 224 -4.60 6.32 -2.69
C ILE A 224 -4.16 7.77 -2.60
N TRP A 225 -5.11 8.68 -2.43
CA TRP A 225 -4.91 10.11 -2.42
C TRP A 225 -5.22 10.67 -1.04
N LYS A 226 -4.38 11.58 -0.54
CA LYS A 226 -4.61 12.35 0.69
C LYS A 226 -4.48 13.83 0.36
N ASN A 227 -5.53 14.60 0.60
CA ASN A 227 -5.58 16.04 0.29
C ASN A 227 -5.20 16.40 -1.17
N GLY A 228 -5.46 15.50 -2.12
CA GLY A 228 -5.18 15.72 -3.54
C GLY A 228 -3.79 15.32 -4.01
N ILE A 229 -2.94 14.86 -3.09
CA ILE A 229 -1.60 14.36 -3.38
C ILE A 229 -1.65 12.84 -3.33
N GLU A 230 -0.96 12.17 -4.26
CA GLU A 230 -0.82 10.72 -4.24
C GLU A 230 -0.05 10.32 -2.97
N TYR A 231 -0.72 9.58 -2.09
CA TYR A 231 -0.17 9.10 -0.82
C TYR A 231 0.42 7.70 -0.96
N ASN A 232 -0.25 6.83 -1.72
CA ASN A 232 0.16 5.45 -1.96
C ASN A 232 -0.31 5.00 -3.34
N THR A 233 0.42 4.08 -3.97
CA THR A 233 -0.02 3.31 -5.13
C THR A 233 0.08 1.83 -4.81
N LEU A 234 -1.01 1.08 -4.92
CA LEU A 234 -1.04 -0.37 -4.74
C LEU A 234 -0.81 -1.07 -6.09
N LEU A 235 0.23 -1.90 -6.17
CA LEU A 235 0.62 -2.67 -7.35
C LEU A 235 0.45 -4.17 -7.08
N GLY A 236 -0.19 -4.86 -8.03
CA GLY A 236 -0.37 -6.31 -8.01
C GLY A 236 -1.42 -6.81 -9.00
N HIS A 237 -2.41 -5.99 -9.33
CA HIS A 237 -3.31 -6.31 -10.44
C HIS A 237 -2.55 -6.30 -11.78
N LYS A 238 -2.80 -7.30 -12.63
CA LYS A 238 -2.15 -7.46 -13.95
C LYS A 238 -2.97 -6.83 -15.08
N HIS A 239 -4.19 -6.39 -14.77
CA HIS A 239 -5.11 -5.77 -15.71
C HIS A 239 -5.97 -4.70 -15.01
N ILE A 240 -6.84 -4.06 -15.79
CA ILE A 240 -7.91 -3.16 -15.37
C ILE A 240 -8.54 -3.57 -14.03
N ILE A 241 -8.68 -2.59 -13.13
CA ILE A 241 -9.42 -2.70 -11.87
C ILE A 241 -10.85 -2.21 -12.11
N TYR A 242 -11.84 -3.05 -11.81
CA TYR A 242 -13.25 -2.69 -12.02
C TYR A 242 -13.89 -2.06 -10.78
N ASN A 243 -13.52 -2.54 -9.59
CA ASN A 243 -14.14 -2.09 -8.36
C ASN A 243 -13.18 -2.20 -7.17
N LEU A 244 -13.40 -1.36 -6.16
CA LEU A 244 -12.68 -1.37 -4.90
C LEU A 244 -13.56 -0.88 -3.76
N ALA A 245 -13.24 -1.28 -2.52
CA ALA A 245 -13.90 -0.83 -1.31
C ALA A 245 -12.92 -0.82 -0.13
N PHE A 246 -13.10 0.13 0.80
CA PHE A 246 -12.37 0.15 2.06
C PHE A 246 -13.08 -0.71 3.12
N SER A 247 -12.31 -1.28 4.04
CA SER A 247 -12.84 -1.81 5.30
C SER A 247 -13.34 -0.68 6.19
N ASN A 248 -14.23 -0.99 7.14
CA ASN A 248 -14.83 -0.01 8.05
C ASN A 248 -13.83 0.83 8.86
N ASP A 249 -12.66 0.26 9.16
CA ASP A 249 -11.58 0.92 9.90
C ASP A 249 -10.55 1.62 9.00
N ALA A 250 -10.81 1.68 7.69
CA ALA A 250 -9.91 2.23 6.66
C ALA A 250 -8.53 1.55 6.55
N LYS A 251 -8.26 0.49 7.32
CA LYS A 251 -6.95 -0.18 7.32
C LYS A 251 -6.75 -1.08 6.12
N TYR A 252 -7.84 -1.67 5.62
CA TYR A 252 -7.81 -2.58 4.50
C TYR A 252 -8.59 -2.03 3.31
N LEU A 253 -8.19 -2.49 2.13
CA LEU A 253 -8.89 -2.26 0.88
C LEU A 253 -9.07 -3.61 0.19
N ILE A 254 -10.23 -3.84 -0.40
CA ILE A 254 -10.45 -4.94 -1.34
C ILE A 254 -10.58 -4.38 -2.75
N SER A 255 -10.03 -5.07 -3.73
CA SER A 255 -10.16 -4.72 -5.16
C SER A 255 -10.45 -5.93 -6.02
N GLY A 256 -11.19 -5.73 -7.11
CA GLY A 256 -11.49 -6.75 -8.11
C GLY A 256 -11.17 -6.26 -9.52
N GLY A 257 -10.61 -7.14 -10.35
CA GLY A 257 -10.10 -6.78 -11.66
C GLY A 257 -10.39 -7.77 -12.79
N HIS A 258 -10.04 -7.33 -14.00
CA HIS A 258 -10.13 -8.12 -15.23
C HIS A 258 -9.14 -9.29 -15.29
N ASP A 259 -8.10 -9.26 -14.45
CA ASP A 259 -7.14 -10.34 -14.29
C ASP A 259 -7.73 -11.58 -13.59
N ARG A 260 -8.99 -11.52 -13.17
CA ARG A 260 -9.73 -12.59 -12.47
C ARG A 260 -9.22 -12.85 -11.06
N PHE A 261 -8.69 -11.81 -10.43
CA PHE A 261 -8.29 -11.84 -9.03
C PHE A 261 -9.11 -10.82 -8.25
N PHE A 262 -9.36 -11.14 -6.98
CA PHE A 262 -9.55 -10.09 -5.99
C PHE A 262 -8.35 -10.08 -5.05
N ILE A 263 -7.99 -8.88 -4.59
CA ILE A 263 -6.83 -8.67 -3.75
C ILE A 263 -7.26 -7.85 -2.54
N LEU A 264 -6.81 -8.29 -1.36
CA LEU A 264 -6.92 -7.56 -0.10
C LEU A 264 -5.58 -6.91 0.21
N TRP A 265 -5.63 -5.63 0.54
CA TRP A 265 -4.49 -4.77 0.76
C TRP A 265 -4.55 -4.18 2.14
N GLU A 266 -3.38 -3.99 2.76
CA GLU A 266 -3.22 -3.06 3.86
C GLU A 266 -2.92 -1.67 3.30
N VAL A 267 -3.77 -0.70 3.60
CA VAL A 267 -3.79 0.63 2.94
C VAL A 267 -2.54 1.43 3.26
N GLU A 268 -2.05 1.37 4.49
CA GLU A 268 -0.92 2.17 4.94
C GLU A 268 0.42 1.65 4.42
N THR A 269 0.61 0.34 4.35
CA THR A 269 1.85 -0.32 3.91
C THR A 269 1.84 -0.67 2.42
N GLY A 270 0.66 -0.81 1.82
CA GLY A 270 0.46 -1.30 0.47
C GLY A 270 0.73 -2.79 0.32
N ARG A 271 0.89 -3.51 1.44
CA ARG A 271 1.11 -4.95 1.48
C ARG A 271 -0.12 -5.67 0.97
N ILE A 272 0.09 -6.69 0.13
CA ILE A 272 -0.96 -7.65 -0.20
C ILE A 272 -1.14 -8.55 1.01
N VAL A 273 -2.28 -8.42 1.67
CA VAL A 273 -2.68 -9.28 2.80
C VAL A 273 -3.14 -10.63 2.29
N TYR A 274 -3.83 -10.63 1.15
CA TYR A 274 -4.29 -11.83 0.48
C TYR A 274 -4.54 -11.56 -0.99
N SER A 275 -4.16 -12.51 -1.84
CA SER A 275 -4.56 -12.57 -3.24
C SER A 275 -5.32 -13.86 -3.42
N SER A 276 -6.50 -13.78 -4.04
CA SER A 276 -7.28 -14.98 -4.34
C SER A 276 -6.55 -15.89 -5.32
N ASP A 277 -6.97 -17.14 -5.38
CA ASP A 277 -6.74 -17.93 -6.60
C ASP A 277 -7.49 -17.29 -7.78
N LYS A 278 -7.14 -17.74 -8.99
CA LYS A 278 -7.79 -17.27 -10.21
C LYS A 278 -9.28 -17.64 -10.21
N GLN A 279 -10.15 -16.64 -10.26
CA GLN A 279 -11.59 -16.80 -10.34
C GLN A 279 -12.01 -17.31 -11.73
N LYS A 280 -13.25 -17.82 -11.86
CA LYS A 280 -13.70 -18.40 -13.14
C LYS A 280 -13.73 -17.33 -14.23
N ASP A 281 -14.23 -16.15 -13.89
CA ASP A 281 -14.23 -14.97 -14.75
C ASP A 281 -13.70 -13.72 -14.01
N LYS A 282 -13.74 -12.58 -14.69
CA LYS A 282 -13.34 -11.25 -14.21
C LYS A 282 -14.13 -10.92 -12.95
N VAL A 283 -13.47 -10.35 -11.95
CA VAL A 283 -14.12 -9.90 -10.71
C VAL A 283 -14.72 -8.53 -10.95
N ALA A 284 -16.05 -8.46 -11.04
CA ALA A 284 -16.78 -7.26 -11.42
C ALA A 284 -16.98 -6.30 -10.24
N TYR A 285 -17.28 -6.85 -9.06
CA TYR A 285 -17.62 -6.08 -7.88
C TYR A 285 -17.05 -6.75 -6.63
N VAL A 286 -16.65 -5.94 -5.65
CA VAL A 286 -16.13 -6.40 -4.37
C VAL A 286 -16.71 -5.55 -3.24
N ASN A 287 -16.96 -6.13 -2.07
CA ASN A 287 -17.39 -5.35 -0.91
C ASN A 287 -17.10 -6.08 0.41
N PHE A 288 -16.95 -5.32 1.49
CA PHE A 288 -16.90 -5.85 2.84
C PHE A 288 -18.31 -5.94 3.43
N SER A 289 -18.56 -6.94 4.29
CA SER A 289 -19.76 -6.93 5.11
C SER A 289 -19.65 -5.85 6.19
N PRO A 290 -20.73 -5.14 6.52
CA PRO A 290 -20.72 -4.12 7.57
C PRO A 290 -20.31 -4.65 8.95
N ASP A 291 -20.47 -5.94 9.25
CA ASP A 291 -19.96 -6.55 10.49
C ASP A 291 -18.43 -6.77 10.52
N GLY A 292 -17.73 -6.57 9.40
CA GLY A 292 -16.28 -6.72 9.27
C GLY A 292 -15.79 -8.17 9.17
N THR A 293 -16.69 -9.15 9.13
CA THR A 293 -16.34 -10.58 9.20
C THR A 293 -16.25 -11.25 7.83
N LYS A 294 -16.88 -10.69 6.80
CA LYS A 294 -16.95 -11.26 5.46
C LYS A 294 -16.57 -10.26 4.37
N ALA A 295 -16.16 -10.79 3.23
CA ALA A 295 -16.10 -10.07 1.96
C ALA A 295 -16.95 -10.79 0.91
N ILE A 296 -17.55 -10.05 -0.02
CA ILE A 296 -18.28 -10.61 -1.14
C ILE A 296 -17.66 -10.15 -2.46
N THR A 297 -17.64 -11.06 -3.44
CA THR A 297 -17.14 -10.78 -4.78
C THR A 297 -18.13 -11.31 -5.81
N SER A 298 -18.48 -10.51 -6.83
CA SER A 298 -19.14 -11.02 -8.03
C SER A 298 -18.14 -11.25 -9.15
N GLU A 299 -18.37 -12.30 -9.90
CA GLU A 299 -17.71 -12.54 -11.18
C GLU A 299 -18.63 -12.07 -12.31
N PHE A 300 -18.11 -11.89 -13.54
CA PHE A 300 -18.94 -11.69 -14.74
C PHE A 300 -19.73 -12.97 -15.15
N THR A 301 -20.18 -13.72 -14.16
CA THR A 301 -20.96 -14.96 -14.24
C THR A 301 -22.25 -14.82 -13.39
N PHE A 302 -22.91 -15.94 -13.10
CA PHE A 302 -24.07 -15.99 -12.20
C PHE A 302 -23.69 -16.17 -10.72
N ASP A 303 -22.39 -16.29 -10.43
CA ASP A 303 -21.87 -16.65 -9.12
C ASP A 303 -21.41 -15.40 -8.36
N MET A 304 -21.80 -15.32 -7.09
CA MET A 304 -21.12 -14.50 -6.08
C MET A 304 -20.48 -15.40 -5.04
N ASN A 305 -19.27 -15.05 -4.64
CA ASN A 305 -18.50 -15.78 -3.65
C ASN A 305 -18.42 -14.95 -2.37
N VAL A 306 -18.69 -15.58 -1.23
CA VAL A 306 -18.58 -14.97 0.09
C VAL A 306 -17.38 -15.59 0.82
N TRP A 307 -16.50 -14.72 1.28
CA TRP A 307 -15.21 -15.05 1.89
C TRP A 307 -15.24 -14.69 3.37
N ASP A 308 -14.78 -15.59 4.22
CA ASP A 308 -14.48 -15.28 5.61
C ASP A 308 -13.16 -14.50 5.68
N ILE A 309 -13.21 -13.36 6.36
CA ILE A 309 -12.05 -12.48 6.60
C ILE A 309 -11.93 -12.15 8.10
N SER A 310 -12.62 -12.89 8.97
CA SER A 310 -12.71 -12.62 10.41
C SER A 310 -11.34 -12.58 11.10
N SER A 311 -10.37 -13.31 10.53
CA SER A 311 -8.96 -13.29 10.94
C SER A 311 -8.31 -11.89 10.91
N LEU A 312 -8.81 -10.96 10.08
CA LEU A 312 -8.36 -9.58 10.00
C LEU A 312 -8.83 -8.70 11.17
N LYS A 313 -9.81 -9.18 11.96
CA LYS A 313 -10.37 -8.47 13.12
C LYS A 313 -10.85 -7.05 12.80
N ILE A 314 -11.44 -6.87 11.62
CA ILE A 314 -12.02 -5.60 11.20
C ILE A 314 -13.24 -5.32 12.09
N PRO A 315 -13.34 -4.14 12.72
CA PRO A 315 -14.50 -3.79 13.53
C PRO A 315 -15.75 -3.63 12.65
N GLY A 316 -16.86 -4.19 13.11
CA GLY A 316 -18.17 -3.98 12.51
C GLY A 316 -18.71 -2.56 12.73
N THR A 317 -19.70 -2.16 11.93
CA THR A 317 -20.47 -0.94 12.15
C THR A 317 -21.40 -1.10 13.35
N ALA A 318 -21.73 0.00 14.02
CA ALA A 318 -22.59 -0.03 15.22
C ALA A 318 -23.98 -0.67 14.96
N ILE A 319 -24.52 -0.50 13.75
CA ILE A 319 -25.82 -1.08 13.37
C ILE A 319 -25.71 -2.60 13.24
N ALA A 320 -24.67 -3.09 12.56
CA ALA A 320 -24.40 -4.52 12.42
C ALA A 320 -24.07 -5.21 13.76
N MET A 321 -23.43 -4.52 14.70
CA MET A 321 -23.17 -5.08 16.03
C MET A 321 -24.44 -5.22 16.88
N LYS A 322 -25.41 -4.32 16.73
CA LYS A 322 -26.69 -4.41 17.47
C LYS A 322 -27.52 -5.60 16.98
N SER A 323 -27.61 -5.80 15.67
CA SER A 323 -28.39 -6.89 15.07
C SER A 323 -27.86 -8.28 15.44
N THR A 324 -26.55 -8.43 15.67
CA THR A 324 -25.97 -9.70 16.13
C THR A 324 -26.25 -9.99 17.61
N SER A 325 -26.28 -8.97 18.47
CA SER A 325 -26.58 -9.12 19.90
C SER A 325 -28.05 -9.43 20.22
N GLU A 326 -28.99 -9.00 19.37
CA GLU A 326 -30.43 -9.26 19.54
C GLU A 326 -30.83 -10.69 19.10
N SER A 327 -29.96 -11.42 18.41
CA SER A 327 -30.28 -12.75 17.86
C SER A 327 -30.20 -13.92 18.86
N GLN A 328 -29.98 -13.67 20.16
CA GLN A 328 -29.88 -14.71 21.19
C GLN A 328 -31.08 -14.83 22.15
N LYS A 329 -32.21 -14.18 21.88
CA LYS A 329 -33.45 -14.45 22.63
C LYS A 329 -34.64 -14.79 21.74
N ASP A 330 -35.01 -16.05 21.89
CA ASP A 330 -36.36 -16.62 21.88
C ASP A 330 -37.11 -16.77 20.54
N THR A 331 -37.42 -18.03 20.29
CA THR A 331 -38.50 -18.55 19.47
C THR A 331 -39.86 -18.07 19.98
N GLU A 332 -40.66 -17.40 19.15
CA GLU A 332 -42.10 -17.66 18.85
C GLU A 332 -42.76 -16.48 18.11
N ASP A 333 -43.30 -16.78 16.92
CA ASP A 333 -44.51 -16.27 16.19
C ASP A 333 -44.89 -14.76 16.10
N PRO A 334 -45.72 -14.32 15.12
CA PRO A 334 -45.40 -13.18 14.28
C PRO A 334 -46.60 -12.23 14.16
N ASP A 335 -46.80 -11.32 15.12
CA ASP A 335 -47.64 -10.12 14.97
C ASP A 335 -47.66 -9.41 16.32
N ASP A 336 -46.80 -8.41 16.54
CA ASP A 336 -47.24 -7.28 17.36
C ASP A 336 -46.49 -5.99 17.05
N HIS A 337 -47.28 -4.94 17.12
CA HIS A 337 -47.07 -3.60 16.64
C HIS A 337 -46.22 -2.72 17.56
N LEU A 338 -45.56 -1.75 16.94
CA LEU A 338 -45.46 -0.34 17.38
C LEU A 338 -44.72 0.02 18.69
N LEU A 339 -43.92 1.10 18.56
CA LEU A 339 -43.58 2.09 19.60
C LEU A 339 -42.52 1.60 20.64
N LYS A 340 -41.45 2.31 21.02
CA LYS A 340 -41.29 3.76 21.25
C LYS A 340 -39.82 4.09 21.57
N ASN A 341 -39.38 5.30 21.22
CA ASN A 341 -38.18 5.96 21.76
C ASN A 341 -38.27 6.19 23.28
N LYS A 342 -37.16 6.01 24.01
CA LYS A 342 -36.58 6.99 24.95
C LYS A 342 -35.14 6.62 25.38
N PRO A 343 -34.30 7.61 25.72
CA PRO A 343 -32.83 7.49 25.76
C PRO A 343 -32.32 7.08 27.15
N VAL A 344 -31.19 6.37 27.22
CA VAL A 344 -30.49 6.11 28.48
C VAL A 344 -28.98 6.36 28.33
N THR A 345 -28.58 7.38 29.09
CA THR A 345 -27.30 7.72 29.73
C THR A 345 -26.03 6.91 29.43
N GLN A 346 -24.99 7.68 29.05
CA GLN A 346 -23.59 7.29 28.95
C GLN A 346 -23.00 6.91 30.31
N THR A 347 -22.32 5.77 30.37
CA THR A 347 -21.31 5.46 31.40
C THR A 347 -19.96 5.22 30.73
N LYS A 348 -18.96 5.98 31.15
CA LYS A 348 -17.55 5.94 30.69
C LYS A 348 -16.92 4.56 30.94
N PRO A 349 -16.13 4.00 30.00
CA PRO A 349 -15.23 2.90 30.31
C PRO A 349 -13.90 3.42 30.87
N VAL A 350 -13.48 2.76 31.93
CA VAL A 350 -12.22 2.91 32.66
C VAL A 350 -11.05 2.40 31.82
N THR A 351 -10.00 3.20 31.73
CA THR A 351 -8.75 2.89 31.03
C THR A 351 -7.90 1.95 31.89
N THR A 352 -7.59 0.76 31.40
CA THR A 352 -6.59 -0.13 32.03
C THR A 352 -5.46 -0.35 31.04
N VAL A 353 -4.29 0.21 31.37
CA VAL A 353 -3.06 0.13 30.59
C VAL A 353 -2.33 -1.16 30.95
N THR A 354 -2.25 -2.11 30.03
CA THR A 354 -1.35 -3.27 30.15
C THR A 354 -0.15 -3.07 29.22
N LYS A 355 1.02 -2.87 29.85
CA LYS A 355 2.34 -2.80 29.19
C LYS A 355 2.65 -4.15 28.53
N SER A 356 2.96 -4.13 27.24
CA SER A 356 3.49 -5.26 26.48
C SER A 356 5.01 -5.24 26.55
N THR A 357 5.60 -6.19 27.26
CA THR A 357 7.04 -6.51 27.25
C THR A 357 7.38 -7.30 25.99
N THR A 358 8.27 -6.75 25.16
CA THR A 358 8.86 -7.41 23.99
C THR A 358 9.77 -8.55 24.43
N ALA A 359 9.55 -9.75 23.86
CA ALA A 359 10.41 -10.90 24.03
C ALA A 359 11.56 -10.83 23.00
N VAL A 360 12.78 -10.98 23.50
CA VAL A 360 14.05 -10.96 22.74
C VAL A 360 14.23 -12.29 22.00
N VAL A 361 14.52 -12.24 20.70
CA VAL A 361 14.94 -13.40 19.89
C VAL A 361 16.47 -13.55 20.02
N PRO A 362 17.02 -14.73 20.36
CA PRO A 362 18.45 -14.92 20.57
C PRO A 362 19.17 -15.30 19.26
N GLY A 363 20.19 -14.52 18.91
CA GLY A 363 21.06 -14.78 17.74
C GLY A 363 21.90 -13.59 17.25
N ILE A 364 21.95 -12.49 18.02
CA ILE A 364 22.72 -11.30 17.67
C ILE A 364 24.21 -11.64 17.67
N ILE A 365 24.92 -11.20 16.63
CA ILE A 365 26.39 -11.12 16.64
C ILE A 365 26.79 -10.37 17.91
N ASP A 366 27.89 -10.75 18.54
CA ASP A 366 28.40 -10.09 19.72
C ASP A 366 28.65 -8.59 19.44
N VAL A 367 27.65 -7.75 19.74
CA VAL A 367 27.68 -6.29 19.56
C VAL A 367 28.66 -5.63 20.55
N ASP A 368 29.26 -6.44 21.44
CA ASP A 368 30.27 -6.07 22.42
C ASP A 368 31.59 -5.53 21.82
N VAL A 369 31.77 -5.60 20.49
CA VAL A 369 32.91 -4.99 19.78
C VAL A 369 32.70 -3.48 19.53
N ILE A 370 31.49 -2.95 19.70
CA ILE A 370 31.19 -1.53 19.48
C ILE A 370 30.91 -0.88 20.83
N LYS A 371 31.96 -0.35 21.47
CA LYS A 371 31.79 0.65 22.51
C LYS A 371 31.54 1.99 21.82
N PRO A 372 30.30 2.53 21.79
CA PRO A 372 30.09 3.89 21.32
C PRO A 372 30.93 4.84 22.18
N VAL A 373 31.94 5.47 21.57
CA VAL A 373 32.42 6.74 22.09
C VAL A 373 31.23 7.69 21.99
N GLY A 374 30.85 8.34 23.09
CA GLY A 374 29.60 9.09 23.25
C GLY A 374 29.37 10.23 22.25
N ILE A 375 29.01 9.89 21.01
CA ILE A 375 28.54 10.83 20.00
C ILE A 375 27.12 11.24 20.40
N LYS A 376 26.93 12.53 20.63
CA LYS A 376 25.60 13.07 20.93
C LYS A 376 24.66 12.88 19.73
N PRO A 377 23.40 12.45 19.94
CA PRO A 377 22.40 12.42 18.88
C PRO A 377 22.28 13.79 18.21
N ASN A 378 22.24 13.80 16.89
CA ASN A 378 22.02 14.99 16.07
C ASN A 378 20.61 14.95 15.47
N PRO A 379 19.68 15.80 15.93
CA PRO A 379 18.28 15.81 15.46
C PRO A 379 18.12 16.18 13.99
N ASP A 380 19.15 16.74 13.35
CA ASP A 380 19.16 17.10 11.93
C ASP A 380 19.68 15.97 11.03
N ARG A 381 19.89 14.76 11.55
CA ARG A 381 20.27 13.59 10.73
C ARG A 381 19.13 12.60 10.60
N TYR A 382 19.01 12.04 9.41
CA TYR A 382 17.99 11.06 9.06
C TYR A 382 18.60 9.92 8.26
N ALA A 383 18.10 8.71 8.49
CA ALA A 383 18.52 7.54 7.72
C ALA A 383 17.31 6.87 7.05
N LEU A 384 17.49 6.46 5.79
CA LEU A 384 16.67 5.46 5.13
C LEU A 384 17.50 4.21 4.97
N ILE A 385 17.09 3.14 5.64
CA ILE A 385 17.79 1.85 5.68
C ILE A 385 16.88 0.82 5.04
N ILE A 386 17.40 0.07 4.06
CA ILE A 386 16.64 -0.95 3.34
C ILE A 386 17.43 -2.27 3.37
N GLY A 387 16.79 -3.33 3.86
CA GLY A 387 17.31 -4.71 3.81
C GLY A 387 16.26 -5.68 3.28
N ASN A 388 16.57 -6.46 2.25
CA ASN A 388 15.60 -7.40 1.66
C ASN A 388 15.50 -8.71 2.46
N GLU A 389 14.28 -9.24 2.67
CA GLU A 389 14.04 -10.50 3.39
C GLU A 389 13.92 -11.72 2.49
N ASP A 390 13.79 -11.59 1.16
CA ASP A 390 13.83 -12.73 0.24
C ASP A 390 15.09 -12.61 -0.65
N TYR A 391 16.07 -13.48 -0.40
CA TYR A 391 17.38 -13.52 -1.07
C TYR A 391 17.53 -14.88 -1.80
N SER A 392 16.65 -15.23 -2.75
CA SER A 392 16.66 -16.54 -3.41
C SER A 392 16.58 -16.48 -4.95
N SER A 393 17.74 -16.39 -5.61
CA SER A 393 17.79 -16.45 -7.09
C SER A 393 17.83 -17.91 -7.61
N PHE A 394 16.68 -18.43 -8.05
CA PHE A 394 16.58 -19.79 -8.63
C PHE A 394 17.39 -19.97 -9.93
N GLN A 395 17.69 -18.88 -10.65
CA GLN A 395 18.34 -18.89 -11.97
C GLN A 395 19.87 -18.74 -11.94
N LEU A 396 20.48 -18.28 -10.83
CA LEU A 396 21.94 -18.15 -10.70
C LEU A 396 22.60 -19.36 -10.01
N GLY A 397 21.84 -20.42 -9.72
CA GLY A 397 22.37 -21.63 -9.08
C GLY A 397 22.75 -21.47 -7.60
N LEU A 398 22.45 -20.33 -6.99
CA LEU A 398 22.68 -20.06 -5.57
C LEU A 398 21.57 -20.71 -4.74
N ARG A 399 21.68 -22.01 -4.51
CA ARG A 399 20.89 -22.68 -3.47
C ARG A 399 21.58 -22.49 -2.12
N SER A 400 20.97 -21.75 -1.20
CA SER A 400 20.81 -22.23 0.17
C SER A 400 19.76 -21.41 0.92
N GLU A 401 19.01 -22.07 1.80
CA GLU A 401 18.14 -21.46 2.81
C GLU A 401 18.90 -20.52 3.78
N ALA A 402 20.23 -20.43 3.69
CA ALA A 402 21.08 -19.65 4.61
C ALA A 402 21.33 -18.20 4.16
N ASN A 403 21.06 -17.83 2.90
CA ASN A 403 21.42 -16.49 2.39
C ASN A 403 20.35 -15.41 2.63
N VAL A 404 19.16 -15.82 3.04
CA VAL A 404 17.96 -15.00 3.25
C VAL A 404 18.10 -14.08 4.46
N ASP A 405 18.83 -14.51 5.50
CA ASP A 405 19.01 -13.77 6.74
C ASP A 405 20.06 -12.64 6.66
N PHE A 406 20.88 -12.56 5.61
CA PHE A 406 22.05 -11.65 5.62
C PHE A 406 21.72 -10.19 5.32
N ALA A 407 20.92 -9.88 4.30
CA ALA A 407 20.66 -8.48 3.92
C ALA A 407 19.81 -7.72 4.96
N VAL A 408 18.84 -8.39 5.59
CA VAL A 408 18.10 -7.84 6.74
C VAL A 408 19.05 -7.62 7.91
N ARG A 409 19.88 -8.61 8.22
CA ARG A 409 20.88 -8.51 9.29
C ARG A 409 21.88 -7.38 9.06
N ASP A 410 22.33 -7.17 7.82
CA ASP A 410 23.24 -6.09 7.45
C ASP A 410 22.58 -4.72 7.62
N ALA A 411 21.31 -4.61 7.22
CA ALA A 411 20.50 -3.43 7.49
C ALA A 411 20.31 -3.19 9.00
N GLU A 412 19.98 -4.21 9.79
CA GLU A 412 19.85 -4.13 11.26
C GLU A 412 21.17 -3.71 11.91
N MET A 413 22.30 -4.26 11.44
CA MET A 413 23.63 -3.81 11.88
C MET A 413 23.87 -2.34 11.51
N PHE A 414 23.52 -1.93 10.29
CA PHE A 414 23.64 -0.52 9.89
C PHE A 414 22.72 0.39 10.72
N GLN A 415 21.55 -0.07 11.15
CA GLN A 415 20.69 0.68 12.07
C GLN A 415 21.40 0.94 13.41
N GLU A 416 22.12 -0.05 13.95
CA GLU A 416 22.96 0.17 15.13
C GLU A 416 24.10 1.16 14.85
N TYR A 417 24.75 1.06 13.70
CA TYR A 417 25.79 2.03 13.30
C TYR A 417 25.23 3.45 13.13
N ALA A 418 24.02 3.59 12.59
CA ALA A 418 23.35 4.86 12.42
C ALA A 418 23.12 5.55 13.77
N LYS A 419 22.66 4.80 14.78
CA LYS A 419 22.47 5.33 16.13
C LYS A 419 23.80 5.67 16.80
N HIS A 420 24.76 4.74 16.78
CA HIS A 420 25.93 4.78 17.65
C HIS A 420 27.19 5.41 17.04
N ILE A 421 27.31 5.40 15.72
CA ILE A 421 28.45 5.97 14.97
C ILE A 421 28.02 7.26 14.26
N LEU A 422 26.85 7.27 13.63
CA LEU A 422 26.35 8.45 12.91
C LEU A 422 25.55 9.40 13.80
N GLY A 423 25.23 9.01 15.05
CA GLY A 423 24.48 9.84 15.99
C GLY A 423 23.09 10.19 15.50
N ILE A 424 22.45 9.30 14.74
CA ILE A 424 21.10 9.50 14.19
C ILE A 424 20.09 9.07 15.27
N PRO A 425 19.17 9.95 15.70
CA PRO A 425 18.11 9.58 16.63
C PRO A 425 17.27 8.44 16.07
N GLU A 426 16.84 7.50 16.93
CA GLU A 426 16.10 6.32 16.50
C GLU A 426 14.79 6.69 15.77
N GLU A 427 14.13 7.76 16.23
CA GLU A 427 12.93 8.33 15.61
C GLU A 427 13.16 8.89 14.21
N ASN A 428 14.42 9.19 13.85
CA ASN A 428 14.83 9.72 12.56
C ASN A 428 15.30 8.62 11.59
N ILE A 429 15.25 7.35 12.01
CA ILE A 429 15.57 6.19 11.17
C ILE A 429 14.28 5.63 10.56
N ILE A 430 14.26 5.56 9.23
CA ILE A 430 13.23 4.87 8.47
C ILE A 430 13.84 3.55 8.01
N PHE A 431 13.45 2.47 8.69
CA PHE A 431 13.88 1.12 8.35
C PHE A 431 12.81 0.42 7.51
N LEU A 432 13.19 -0.14 6.36
CA LEU A 432 12.31 -0.89 5.49
C LEU A 432 12.88 -2.28 5.23
N THR A 433 12.05 -3.30 5.40
CA THR A 433 12.31 -4.64 4.88
C THR A 433 11.41 -4.95 3.70
N ASN A 434 11.90 -5.72 2.71
CA ASN A 434 11.12 -6.13 1.53
C ASN A 434 10.40 -4.96 0.82
N ALA A 435 11.10 -3.83 0.71
CA ALA A 435 10.50 -2.57 0.27
C ALA A 435 10.14 -2.60 -1.22
N ARG A 436 8.89 -2.90 -1.59
CA ARG A 436 8.44 -2.68 -2.99
C ARG A 436 8.76 -1.24 -3.40
N ALA A 437 8.93 -1.00 -4.71
CA ALA A 437 9.21 0.34 -5.28
C ALA A 437 8.35 1.49 -4.68
N ILE A 438 7.13 1.17 -4.25
CA ILE A 438 6.19 2.06 -3.57
C ILE A 438 6.58 2.40 -2.12
N GLN A 439 7.03 1.43 -1.32
CA GLN A 439 7.50 1.66 0.06
C GLN A 439 8.77 2.52 0.03
N MET A 440 9.62 2.32 -0.98
CA MET A 440 10.75 3.21 -1.25
C MET A 440 10.27 4.62 -1.65
N HIS A 441 9.26 4.75 -2.52
CA HIS A 441 8.68 6.06 -2.84
C HIS A 441 8.08 6.76 -1.62
N ARG A 442 7.42 6.02 -0.71
CA ARG A 442 6.94 6.57 0.57
C ARG A 442 8.06 7.03 1.48
N ALA A 443 9.12 6.24 1.62
CA ALA A 443 10.25 6.64 2.44
C ALA A 443 10.94 7.87 1.87
N LEU A 444 11.12 7.95 0.55
CA LEU A 444 11.60 9.15 -0.13
C LEU A 444 10.66 10.34 0.09
N ASN A 445 9.33 10.14 0.08
CA ASN A 445 8.36 11.21 0.37
C ASN A 445 8.38 11.66 1.85
N LYS A 446 8.60 10.74 2.79
CA LYS A 446 8.78 11.07 4.22
C LYS A 446 10.06 11.87 4.44
N ILE A 447 11.15 11.49 3.76
CA ILE A 447 12.41 12.25 3.76
C ILE A 447 12.22 13.63 3.12
N ASN A 448 11.48 13.73 2.01
CA ASN A 448 11.09 15.01 1.40
C ASN A 448 10.38 15.94 2.39
N MET A 449 9.40 15.40 3.13
CA MET A 449 8.67 16.15 4.14
C MET A 449 9.62 16.64 5.25
N ILE A 450 10.50 15.78 5.73
CA ILE A 450 11.50 16.12 6.75
C ILE A 450 12.49 17.18 6.24
N ALA A 451 13.01 17.02 5.03
CA ALA A 451 13.90 17.98 4.37
C ALA A 451 13.23 19.36 4.23
N SER A 452 11.92 19.38 3.92
CA SER A 452 11.15 20.63 3.85
C SER A 452 11.01 21.34 5.20
N ILE A 453 10.85 20.59 6.29
CA ILE A 453 10.73 21.14 7.65
C ILE A 453 12.08 21.65 8.17
N THR A 454 13.16 20.94 7.85
CA THR A 454 14.54 21.28 8.24
C THR A 454 15.17 22.38 7.38
N LYS A 455 14.45 22.85 6.34
CA LYS A 455 14.84 23.99 5.48
C LYS A 455 16.25 23.88 4.89
N GLY A 456 16.67 22.72 4.38
CA GLY A 456 18.01 22.60 3.80
C GLY A 456 19.10 22.18 4.77
N LYS A 457 18.81 22.01 6.06
CA LYS A 457 19.85 21.77 7.08
C LYS A 457 20.05 20.31 7.46
N ALA A 458 19.19 19.41 6.99
CA ALA A 458 19.30 17.99 7.33
C ALA A 458 20.44 17.30 6.57
N ASP A 459 21.09 16.34 7.22
CA ASP A 459 21.90 15.31 6.57
C ASP A 459 21.04 14.06 6.34
N ILE A 460 21.08 13.51 5.13
CA ILE A 460 20.38 12.28 4.77
C ILE A 460 21.39 11.17 4.53
N PHE A 461 21.17 10.03 5.16
CA PHE A 461 21.90 8.80 4.95
C PHE A 461 20.97 7.78 4.29
N PHE A 462 21.41 7.19 3.19
CA PHE A 462 20.69 6.14 2.48
C PHE A 462 21.53 4.87 2.54
N TYR A 463 20.98 3.78 3.04
CA TYR A 463 21.62 2.47 3.08
C TYR A 463 20.73 1.44 2.39
N TYR A 464 21.32 0.66 1.50
CA TYR A 464 20.65 -0.44 0.83
C TYR A 464 21.52 -1.70 0.86
N ALA A 465 20.97 -2.78 1.43
CA ALA A 465 21.50 -4.12 1.36
C ALA A 465 20.56 -5.04 0.55
N GLY A 466 21.08 -5.70 -0.49
CA GLY A 466 20.26 -6.57 -1.34
C GLY A 466 20.87 -6.93 -2.70
N HIS A 467 20.04 -7.09 -3.73
CA HIS A 467 20.50 -7.37 -5.09
C HIS A 467 20.48 -6.12 -5.99
N GLY A 468 21.41 -6.05 -6.92
CA GLY A 468 21.34 -5.19 -8.09
C GLY A 468 21.67 -5.95 -9.36
N PHE A 469 21.44 -5.33 -10.51
CA PHE A 469 21.87 -5.88 -11.80
C PHE A 469 21.99 -4.77 -12.85
N PRO A 470 22.83 -4.96 -13.89
CA PRO A 470 22.79 -4.14 -15.08
C PRO A 470 21.68 -4.62 -16.01
N ASP A 471 20.86 -3.72 -16.54
CA ASP A 471 19.99 -4.07 -17.67
C ASP A 471 20.84 -4.54 -18.86
N GLU A 472 20.52 -5.68 -19.44
CA GLU A 472 21.38 -6.31 -20.45
C GLU A 472 21.50 -5.47 -21.73
N THR A 473 20.48 -4.67 -22.05
CA THR A 473 20.41 -3.89 -23.29
C THR A 473 21.01 -2.50 -23.14
N THR A 474 20.66 -1.81 -22.06
CA THR A 474 21.02 -0.41 -21.78
C THR A 474 22.26 -0.28 -20.89
N GLN A 475 22.65 -1.36 -20.21
CA GLN A 475 23.68 -1.38 -19.14
C GLN A 475 23.34 -0.42 -17.98
N GLU A 476 22.08 -0.03 -17.83
CA GLU A 476 21.66 0.85 -16.76
C GLU A 476 21.64 0.11 -15.41
N PRO A 477 22.00 0.83 -14.33
CA PRO A 477 22.10 0.26 -12.98
C PRO A 477 20.73 0.12 -12.33
N TYR A 478 20.38 -1.09 -11.85
CA TYR A 478 19.15 -1.32 -11.07
C TYR A 478 19.44 -1.91 -9.70
N ILE A 479 18.69 -1.48 -8.69
CA ILE A 479 18.56 -2.18 -7.40
C ILE A 479 17.20 -2.87 -7.34
N ILE A 480 17.15 -4.05 -6.72
CA ILE A 480 15.94 -4.86 -6.64
C ILE A 480 15.52 -5.00 -5.18
N PRO A 481 14.55 -4.21 -4.70
CA PRO A 481 14.19 -4.21 -3.29
C PRO A 481 13.18 -5.32 -2.92
N VAL A 482 13.01 -6.32 -3.79
CA VAL A 482 12.19 -7.53 -3.63
C VAL A 482 12.79 -8.69 -4.42
N ASP A 483 12.66 -9.94 -3.98
CA ASP A 483 13.08 -11.09 -4.78
C ASP A 483 12.20 -11.20 -6.04
N VAL A 484 12.84 -11.17 -7.21
CA VAL A 484 12.21 -11.50 -8.49
C VAL A 484 13.03 -12.60 -9.12
N SER A 485 12.54 -13.83 -8.96
CA SER A 485 12.89 -14.91 -9.86
C SER A 485 12.53 -14.50 -11.29
N GLY A 486 13.52 -14.11 -12.11
CA GLY A 486 13.35 -14.04 -13.55
C GLY A 486 13.25 -12.67 -14.22
N GLY A 487 13.96 -11.64 -13.75
CA GLY A 487 14.21 -10.45 -14.59
C GLY A 487 13.01 -9.55 -14.84
N ASP A 488 11.97 -9.60 -13.99
CA ASP A 488 10.86 -8.64 -14.04
C ASP A 488 11.34 -7.25 -13.57
N LEU A 489 11.79 -6.43 -14.53
CA LEU A 489 12.16 -5.02 -14.38
C LEU A 489 11.04 -4.15 -13.76
N GLU A 490 9.80 -4.64 -13.67
CA GLU A 490 8.65 -3.90 -13.15
C GLU A 490 8.81 -3.47 -11.67
N PHE A 491 9.62 -4.21 -10.90
CA PHE A 491 9.91 -3.91 -9.49
C PHE A 491 11.34 -3.41 -9.25
N ALA A 492 12.18 -3.44 -10.28
CA ALA A 492 13.54 -2.94 -10.23
C ALA A 492 13.53 -1.40 -10.21
N LEU A 493 14.35 -0.81 -9.37
CA LEU A 493 14.51 0.64 -9.30
C LEU A 493 15.77 1.03 -10.06
N ASN A 494 15.59 1.86 -11.08
CA ASN A 494 16.71 2.47 -11.77
C ASN A 494 17.46 3.35 -10.77
N LEU A 495 18.74 3.07 -10.57
CA LEU A 495 19.54 3.73 -9.56
C LEU A 495 19.76 5.21 -9.90
N ASN A 496 19.73 5.59 -11.20
CA ASN A 496 19.76 7.00 -11.61
C ASN A 496 18.49 7.75 -11.17
N ASP A 497 17.33 7.10 -11.22
CA ASP A 497 16.07 7.70 -10.75
C ASP A 497 16.06 7.86 -9.22
N VAL A 498 16.69 6.92 -8.51
CA VAL A 498 16.88 7.02 -7.06
C VAL A 498 17.79 8.21 -6.75
N TYR A 499 18.94 8.31 -7.42
CA TYR A 499 19.87 9.42 -7.26
C TYR A 499 19.22 10.77 -7.59
N ALA A 500 18.49 10.88 -8.69
CA ALA A 500 17.79 12.10 -9.07
C ALA A 500 16.80 12.56 -7.99
N LYS A 501 16.04 11.63 -7.39
CA LYS A 501 15.13 11.96 -6.28
C LYS A 501 15.87 12.36 -5.01
N LEU A 502 16.98 11.69 -4.70
CA LEU A 502 17.81 12.04 -3.55
C LEU A 502 18.43 13.44 -3.71
N THR A 503 18.79 13.86 -4.94
CA THR A 503 19.35 15.20 -5.20
C THR A 503 18.30 16.31 -5.27
N GLU A 504 17.02 16.00 -5.44
CA GLU A 504 15.91 16.96 -5.31
C GLU A 504 15.70 17.43 -3.86
N PHE A 505 16.21 16.69 -2.87
CA PHE A 505 15.99 17.01 -1.47
C PHE A 505 16.70 18.30 -1.06
N PRO A 506 15.97 19.32 -0.55
CA PRO A 506 16.59 20.53 -0.02
C PRO A 506 17.28 20.17 1.29
N THR A 507 18.53 19.71 1.21
CA THR A 507 19.32 19.21 2.33
C THR A 507 20.77 19.63 2.25
N GLN A 508 21.46 19.56 3.38
CA GLN A 508 22.86 19.94 3.48
C GLN A 508 23.72 18.91 2.75
N ARG A 509 23.36 17.62 2.86
CA ARG A 509 24.11 16.52 2.26
C ARG A 509 23.29 15.24 2.16
N VAL A 510 23.62 14.43 1.16
CA VAL A 510 23.17 13.05 1.02
C VAL A 510 24.37 12.10 0.99
N THR A 511 24.38 11.07 1.84
CA THR A 511 25.38 10.00 1.82
C THR A 511 24.69 8.68 1.51
N VAL A 512 25.15 7.96 0.49
CA VAL A 512 24.56 6.70 0.02
C VAL A 512 25.56 5.56 0.27
N PHE A 513 25.09 4.48 0.87
CA PHE A 513 25.80 3.22 1.06
C PHE A 513 25.06 2.10 0.32
N LEU A 514 25.75 1.38 -0.55
CA LEU A 514 25.20 0.29 -1.36
C LEU A 514 25.99 -1.00 -1.10
N ASP A 515 25.41 -1.89 -0.30
CA ASP A 515 25.92 -3.23 0.02
C ASP A 515 25.11 -4.27 -0.77
N ALA A 516 25.33 -4.31 -2.09
CA ALA A 516 24.51 -5.15 -2.97
C ALA A 516 25.34 -5.90 -4.01
N CYS A 517 24.97 -7.17 -4.25
CA CYS A 517 25.53 -7.96 -5.34
C CYS A 517 25.29 -7.24 -6.68
N PHE A 518 26.36 -7.05 -7.46
CA PHE A 518 26.38 -6.23 -8.67
C PHE A 518 25.98 -4.76 -8.49
N SER A 519 25.98 -4.19 -7.26
CA SER A 519 25.64 -2.80 -6.89
C SER A 519 25.21 -1.86 -8.03
N GLY A 520 24.03 -2.16 -8.60
CA GLY A 520 23.50 -1.48 -9.78
C GLY A 520 24.38 -1.59 -11.02
N GLY A 521 24.63 -2.77 -11.57
CA GLY A 521 25.20 -2.91 -12.91
C GLY A 521 26.66 -2.48 -13.13
N ALA A 522 27.38 -2.10 -12.09
CA ALA A 522 28.83 -1.92 -12.19
C ALA A 522 29.50 -3.30 -12.31
N ARG A 523 29.72 -3.79 -13.54
CA ARG A 523 30.57 -4.97 -13.82
C ARG A 523 32.04 -4.80 -13.39
N ASN A 524 32.39 -3.70 -12.73
CA ASN A 524 33.73 -3.42 -12.27
C ASN A 524 33.84 -3.81 -10.80
N GLN A 525 34.65 -4.84 -10.58
CA GLN A 525 35.09 -5.34 -9.28
C GLN A 525 35.84 -4.21 -8.54
N GLY A 526 35.27 -3.67 -7.46
CA GLY A 526 36.00 -2.76 -6.58
C GLY A 526 35.16 -1.75 -5.78
N LEU A 527 35.84 -1.09 -4.84
CA LEU A 527 35.36 0.06 -4.09
C LEU A 527 35.07 1.24 -5.04
N VAL A 528 33.81 1.64 -5.15
CA VAL A 528 33.44 2.84 -5.92
C VAL A 528 33.12 3.96 -4.94
N ALA A 529 34.08 4.87 -4.73
CA ALA A 529 33.78 6.24 -4.31
C ALA A 529 33.79 7.10 -5.57
N ALA A 530 32.64 7.25 -6.20
CA ALA A 530 32.56 8.06 -7.40
C ALA A 530 32.23 9.52 -7.06
N ARG A 531 33.10 10.44 -7.47
CA ARG A 531 32.61 11.57 -8.27
C ARG A 531 32.51 11.05 -9.70
N GLY A 532 31.29 10.90 -10.22
CA GLY A 532 31.09 10.47 -11.61
C GLY A 532 31.24 8.96 -11.84
N VAL A 533 30.21 8.20 -11.47
CA VAL A 533 30.04 6.84 -12.02
C VAL A 533 29.94 6.98 -13.54
N LYS A 534 30.78 6.28 -14.32
CA LYS A 534 30.67 6.18 -15.78
C LYS A 534 29.48 5.30 -16.19
N VAL A 535 28.27 5.70 -15.80
CA VAL A 535 27.07 5.42 -16.60
C VAL A 535 26.87 6.71 -17.36
N LYS A 536 26.86 6.73 -18.70
CA LYS A 536 26.59 7.97 -19.45
C LYS A 536 25.17 8.43 -19.10
N PRO A 537 24.95 9.37 -18.17
CA PRO A 537 23.61 9.84 -17.89
C PRO A 537 23.28 10.84 -19.00
N LYS A 538 22.02 10.90 -19.43
CA LYS A 538 21.65 11.84 -20.49
C LYS A 538 21.84 13.31 -20.08
N GLU A 539 21.97 13.61 -18.79
CA GLU A 539 22.24 14.95 -18.24
C GLU A 539 23.06 14.83 -16.92
N ASN A 540 23.82 15.85 -16.53
CA ASN A 540 24.62 15.83 -15.29
C ASN A 540 23.73 15.81 -14.03
N ILE A 541 23.51 14.62 -13.45
CA ILE A 541 22.59 14.40 -12.31
C ILE A 541 23.20 14.86 -10.95
N PHE A 542 24.49 15.16 -10.88
CA PHE A 542 25.19 15.37 -9.59
C PHE A 542 25.40 16.85 -9.23
N ASN A 543 24.62 17.35 -8.27
CA ASN A 543 24.90 18.56 -7.51
C ASN A 543 25.90 18.24 -6.38
N GLY A 544 26.83 19.13 -6.03
CA GLY A 544 28.01 18.87 -5.17
C GLY A 544 27.79 18.39 -3.73
N ASN A 545 26.57 18.00 -3.34
CA ASN A 545 26.17 17.65 -1.97
C ASN A 545 25.93 16.14 -1.74
N MET A 546 26.17 15.27 -2.74
CA MET A 546 25.97 13.81 -2.62
C MET A 546 27.28 13.02 -2.69
N VAL A 547 27.43 12.04 -1.79
CA VAL A 547 28.54 11.07 -1.75
C VAL A 547 27.98 9.65 -1.79
N VAL A 548 28.57 8.78 -2.62
CA VAL A 548 28.15 7.37 -2.76
C VAL A 548 29.31 6.45 -2.45
N PHE A 549 29.08 5.49 -1.55
CA PHE A 549 29.94 4.36 -1.26
C PHE A 549 29.23 3.09 -1.72
N ALA A 550 29.88 2.30 -2.57
CA ALA A 550 29.34 1.04 -3.06
C ALA A 550 30.40 -0.05 -3.06
N ALA A 551 29.98 -1.26 -2.69
CA ALA A 551 30.74 -2.48 -2.84
C ALA A 551 30.06 -3.38 -3.89
N SER A 552 30.84 -3.96 -4.83
CA SER A 552 30.29 -4.64 -6.03
C SER A 552 30.65 -6.12 -6.16
N SER A 553 31.31 -6.72 -5.16
CA SER A 553 31.75 -8.11 -5.26
C SER A 553 30.65 -9.11 -4.87
N GLY A 554 30.60 -10.23 -5.61
CA GLY A 554 29.66 -11.32 -5.36
C GLY A 554 29.93 -12.16 -4.11
N ASP A 555 30.95 -11.84 -3.31
CA ASP A 555 31.27 -12.47 -2.02
C ASP A 555 32.11 -11.48 -1.18
N GLU A 556 31.54 -10.83 -0.15
CA GLU A 556 32.29 -9.96 0.78
C GLU A 556 32.71 -10.75 2.02
N SER A 557 33.87 -11.40 1.99
CA SER A 557 34.40 -12.10 3.16
C SER A 557 35.42 -11.24 3.93
N SER A 558 35.31 -11.20 5.26
CA SER A 558 36.27 -10.50 6.11
C SER A 558 37.47 -11.38 6.48
N LEU A 559 38.68 -10.83 6.54
CA LEU A 559 39.88 -11.60 6.94
C LEU A 559 39.78 -12.12 8.40
N PRO A 560 39.33 -11.31 9.39
CA PRO A 560 39.01 -11.80 10.74
C PRO A 560 37.74 -12.65 10.84
N TYR A 561 36.74 -12.38 9.99
CA TYR A 561 35.42 -13.02 10.06
C TYR A 561 35.07 -13.71 8.74
N LYS A 562 35.85 -14.75 8.40
CA LYS A 562 35.75 -15.43 7.10
C LYS A 562 34.38 -16.08 6.82
N ASP A 563 33.63 -16.37 7.88
CA ASP A 563 32.29 -16.96 7.80
C ASP A 563 31.17 -15.91 7.66
N LYS A 564 31.52 -14.62 7.63
CA LYS A 564 30.58 -13.51 7.41
C LYS A 564 30.74 -13.03 5.98
N GLN A 565 29.69 -13.17 5.18
CA GLN A 565 29.75 -13.01 3.71
C GLN A 565 29.16 -11.69 3.18
N HIS A 566 28.56 -10.80 4.00
CA HIS A 566 28.08 -9.45 3.62
C HIS A 566 28.13 -8.43 4.79
N GLY A 567 28.01 -7.13 4.51
CA GLY A 567 27.95 -6.03 5.49
C GLY A 567 29.29 -5.59 6.10
N MET A 568 30.37 -6.32 5.80
CA MET A 568 31.71 -6.07 6.34
C MET A 568 32.35 -4.82 5.75
N PHE A 569 32.04 -4.50 4.48
CA PHE A 569 32.50 -3.26 3.84
C PHE A 569 32.07 -2.03 4.64
N THR A 570 30.76 -1.86 4.85
CA THR A 570 30.20 -0.70 5.56
C THR A 570 30.67 -0.65 7.01
N TYR A 571 30.85 -1.80 7.67
CA TYR A 571 31.43 -1.86 9.00
C TYR A 571 32.86 -1.30 9.05
N TYR A 572 33.79 -1.80 8.23
CA TYR A 572 35.18 -1.34 8.25
C TYR A 572 35.33 0.10 7.75
N LEU A 573 34.48 0.52 6.81
CA LEU A 573 34.34 1.91 6.39
C LEU A 573 34.02 2.79 7.61
N LEU A 574 32.91 2.53 8.28
CA LEU A 574 32.47 3.33 9.43
C LEU A 574 33.45 3.24 10.61
N LYS A 575 34.06 2.07 10.85
CA LYS A 575 35.11 1.88 11.86
C LYS A 575 36.33 2.76 11.57
N LYS A 576 36.83 2.76 10.33
CA LYS A 576 38.00 3.57 9.98
C LYS A 576 37.69 5.06 10.10
N LEU A 577 36.51 5.47 9.65
CA LEU A 577 36.04 6.84 9.82
C LEU A 577 35.97 7.20 11.31
N GLN A 578 35.48 6.32 12.17
CA GLN A 578 35.45 6.56 13.61
C GLN A 578 36.86 6.68 14.20
N GLU A 579 37.77 5.75 13.88
CA GLU A 579 39.16 5.73 14.38
C GLU A 579 39.93 7.00 14.01
N THR A 580 39.73 7.50 12.80
CA THR A 580 40.42 8.70 12.31
C THR A 580 39.70 10.00 12.68
N ASN A 581 38.62 9.91 13.45
CA ASN A 581 37.70 11.03 13.67
C ASN A 581 37.28 11.67 12.34
N GLY A 582 37.18 10.82 11.31
CA GLY A 582 36.80 11.04 9.94
C GLY A 582 37.89 11.63 9.03
N ASN A 583 39.04 12.02 9.58
CA ASN A 583 40.15 12.57 8.82
C ASN A 583 41.00 11.45 8.23
N VAL A 584 40.58 10.90 7.08
CA VAL A 584 41.27 9.80 6.40
C VAL A 584 41.27 10.01 4.91
N THR A 585 42.42 9.94 4.25
CA THR A 585 42.45 10.06 2.79
C THR A 585 41.70 8.92 2.13
N TYR A 586 41.24 9.13 0.90
CA TYR A 586 40.60 8.05 0.14
C TYR A 586 41.52 6.84 0.02
N LYS A 587 42.81 7.07 -0.22
CA LYS A 587 43.82 6.02 -0.33
C LYS A 587 43.97 5.25 0.99
N GLU A 588 44.12 5.94 2.12
CA GLU A 588 44.23 5.28 3.44
C GLU A 588 42.97 4.48 3.80
N LEU A 589 41.80 5.00 3.45
CA LEU A 589 40.52 4.32 3.69
C LEU A 589 40.37 3.09 2.79
N SER A 590 40.72 3.23 1.52
CA SER A 590 40.70 2.13 0.55
C SER A 590 41.71 1.04 0.92
N ASP A 591 42.94 1.41 1.27
CA ASP A 591 43.99 0.49 1.68
C ASP A 591 43.56 -0.28 2.94
N PHE A 592 43.02 0.42 3.95
CA PHE A 592 42.51 -0.21 5.17
C PHE A 592 41.38 -1.20 4.88
N ILE A 593 40.37 -0.82 4.10
CA ILE A 593 39.24 -1.71 3.79
C ILE A 593 39.72 -2.94 3.00
N THR A 594 40.65 -2.75 2.07
CA THR A 594 41.28 -3.82 1.29
C THR A 594 42.03 -4.82 2.18
N GLU A 595 42.71 -4.33 3.22
CA GLU A 595 43.39 -5.19 4.18
C GLU A 595 42.42 -5.99 5.05
N GLN A 596 41.18 -5.52 5.25
CA GLN A 596 40.23 -6.14 6.19
C GLN A 596 39.19 -7.04 5.50
N VAL A 597 38.89 -6.78 4.23
CA VAL A 597 37.88 -7.47 3.44
C VAL A 597 38.54 -8.10 2.21
N ALA A 598 38.47 -9.43 2.09
CA ALA A 598 39.03 -10.18 0.98
C ALA A 598 38.15 -10.01 -0.28
N VAL A 599 38.39 -8.93 -1.02
CA VAL A 599 37.72 -8.62 -2.29
C VAL A 599 38.60 -9.09 -3.46
N LYS A 600 38.05 -9.84 -4.42
CA LYS A 600 38.73 -10.10 -5.70
C LYS A 600 38.68 -8.85 -6.59
N SER A 601 39.78 -8.10 -6.51
CA SER A 601 40.21 -6.97 -7.36
C SER A 601 39.57 -5.60 -7.12
N ILE A 602 40.45 -4.60 -7.15
CA ILE A 602 40.22 -3.17 -6.90
C ILE A 602 40.56 -2.46 -8.20
N LEU A 603 39.58 -1.82 -8.82
CA LEU A 603 39.80 -0.93 -9.97
C LEU A 603 38.93 0.32 -9.83
N ILE A 604 39.59 1.45 -9.59
CA ILE A 604 38.96 2.78 -9.52
C ILE A 604 39.10 3.44 -10.89
N ASN A 605 37.97 3.82 -11.48
CA ASN A 605 37.94 4.49 -12.79
C ASN A 605 37.80 6.00 -12.62
N ASN A 606 38.74 6.66 -11.95
CA ASN A 606 38.93 8.10 -12.09
C ASN A 606 40.05 8.34 -13.10
N LYS A 607 39.67 8.60 -14.36
CA LYS A 607 40.65 8.99 -15.39
C LYS A 607 41.18 10.42 -15.21
N GLU A 608 40.70 11.15 -14.21
CA GLU A 608 41.19 12.49 -13.89
C GLU A 608 41.22 12.68 -12.37
N GLN A 609 42.38 13.10 -11.86
CA GLN A 609 42.68 13.60 -10.50
C GLN A 609 43.36 12.66 -9.49
N ASN A 610 44.17 13.31 -8.66
CA ASN A 610 45.45 12.92 -8.07
C ASN A 610 45.30 11.92 -6.89
N PRO A 611 46.11 10.85 -6.75
CA PRO A 611 46.08 9.90 -5.63
C PRO A 611 46.33 10.48 -4.21
N GLN A 612 46.39 11.81 -4.09
CA GLN A 612 46.62 12.61 -2.88
C GLN A 612 45.35 13.33 -2.39
N THR A 613 44.16 13.08 -2.96
CA THR A 613 42.92 13.74 -2.52
C THR A 613 42.54 13.32 -1.10
N ASN A 614 42.56 14.27 -0.17
CA ASN A 614 42.15 14.06 1.23
C ASN A 614 40.62 13.94 1.33
N ILE A 615 40.12 12.91 2.04
CA ILE A 615 38.74 12.89 2.55
C ILE A 615 38.86 13.35 4.01
N SER A 616 38.48 14.60 4.30
CA SER A 616 38.30 15.06 5.68
C SER A 616 36.82 14.95 6.03
N LEU A 617 36.48 14.01 6.90
CA LEU A 617 35.25 13.99 7.67
C LEU A 617 35.62 14.51 9.07
N ASP A 618 35.08 15.63 9.51
CA ASP A 618 35.35 16.13 10.85
C ASP A 618 34.29 15.58 11.82
N ILE A 619 34.66 14.68 12.73
CA ILE A 619 33.72 13.98 13.63
C ILE A 619 33.52 14.71 14.98
N LYS A 620 34.17 15.86 15.21
CA LYS A 620 33.91 16.67 16.41
C LYS A 620 33.07 17.90 16.09
N ASP A 621 31.83 17.86 16.60
CA ASP A 621 30.81 18.90 16.53
C ASP A 621 30.49 19.37 15.10
N THR A 622 29.36 18.86 14.60
CA THR A 622 28.79 19.08 13.26
C THR A 622 29.59 18.43 12.13
N TRP A 623 28.92 17.59 11.34
CA TRP A 623 29.45 17.16 10.03
C TRP A 623 29.43 18.36 9.03
N SER A 624 29.74 19.58 9.47
CA SER A 624 29.49 20.83 8.75
C SER A 624 30.39 21.04 7.53
N THR A 625 31.42 20.22 7.33
CA THR A 625 32.30 20.35 6.16
C THR A 625 32.90 19.00 5.78
N ILE A 626 32.40 18.38 4.72
CA ILE A 626 33.28 17.61 3.82
C ILE A 626 33.89 18.67 2.89
N LYS A 627 35.15 19.05 3.13
CA LYS A 627 35.91 19.78 2.11
C LYS A 627 36.61 18.75 1.24
N VAL A 628 36.01 18.42 0.11
CA VAL A 628 36.77 17.86 -1.02
C VAL A 628 37.57 19.02 -1.59
N ASN A 629 38.77 19.24 -1.06
CA ASN A 629 39.69 20.19 -1.67
C ASN A 629 40.31 19.51 -2.91
N PRO A 630 40.35 20.18 -4.08
CA PRO A 630 40.86 19.63 -5.33
C PRO A 630 42.26 19.01 -5.22
#